data_AF-A0A7K0E7X4-F1
#
_entry.id   AF-A0A7K0E7X4-F1
#
_cell.length_a   1.000
_cell.length_b   1.000
_cell.length_c   1.000
_cell.angle_alpha   90.00
_cell.angle_beta   90.00
_cell.angle_gamma   90.00
#
_symmetry.space_group_name_H-M   'P 1'
#
loop_
_entity.id
_entity.type
_entity.pdbx_description
1 polymer ?
#
loop_
_entity_poly.entity_id
_entity_poly.type
_entity_poly.pdbx_seq_one_letter_code
_entity_poly.pdbx_strand_id
1 'polypeptide(L)'
;MKTSIVLLFLIILNTSALLSEPLAVIVKDLNPWFLVVLEVVLLLFFYLNNQLRGLNELANIDLSDIELFVIKPKKNSKRCS
;
A
#
# COMPACT_ATOMS: atom_id res chain seq x y z
N MET A 1 23.69 31.08 5.00
CA MET A 1 22.88 29.84 4.98
C MET A 1 21.60 29.91 5.84
N LYS A 2 21.57 30.61 6.99
CA LYS A 2 20.36 30.70 7.85
C LYS A 2 19.27 31.64 7.31
N THR A 3 19.67 32.73 6.64
CA THR A 3 18.76 33.74 6.07
C THR A 3 17.92 33.21 4.90
N SER A 4 18.45 32.26 4.13
CA SER A 4 17.72 31.63 3.03
C SER A 4 16.55 30.78 3.52
N ILE A 5 16.70 30.09 4.67
CA ILE A 5 15.59 29.35 5.29
C ILE A 5 14.48 30.30 5.74
N VAL A 6 14.84 31.44 6.33
CA VAL A 6 13.88 32.44 6.81
C VAL A 6 13.10 33.03 5.64
N LEU A 7 13.76 33.34 4.54
CA LEU A 7 13.11 33.81 3.32
C LEU A 7 12.17 32.75 2.71
N LEU A 8 12.58 31.49 2.71
CA LEU A 8 11.73 30.38 2.26
C LEU A 8 10.46 30.28 3.11
N PHE A 9 10.58 30.35 4.44
CA PHE A 9 9.43 30.35 5.35
C PHE A 9 8.50 31.54 5.11
N LEU A 10 9.06 32.74 4.92
CA LEU A 10 8.26 33.95 4.64
C LEU A 10 7.47 33.83 3.34
N ILE A 11 8.07 33.25 2.29
CA ILE A 11 7.39 32.99 1.02
C ILE A 11 6.25 31.97 1.23
N ILE A 12 6.54 30.84 1.88
CA ILE A 12 5.53 29.80 2.15
C ILE A 12 4.38 30.37 2.97
N LEU A 13 4.66 31.09 4.06
CA LEU A 13 3.62 31.66 4.93
C LEU A 13 2.74 32.67 4.18
N ASN A 14 3.36 33.53 3.37
CA ASN A 14 2.62 34.55 2.60
C ASN A 14 1.74 33.88 1.52
N THR A 15 2.28 32.88 0.81
CA THR A 15 1.51 32.10 -0.17
C THR A 15 0.40 31.28 0.50
N SER A 16 0.65 30.65 1.64
CA SER A 16 -0.38 29.94 2.41
C SER A 16 -1.47 30.88 2.90
N ALA A 17 -1.14 32.09 3.34
CA ALA A 17 -2.12 33.11 3.72
C ALA A 17 -2.99 33.53 2.52
N LEU A 18 -2.36 33.77 1.36
CA LEU A 18 -3.06 34.12 0.11
C LEU A 18 -4.00 32.99 -0.36
N LEU A 19 -3.60 31.72 -0.18
CA LEU A 19 -4.38 30.55 -0.57
C LEU A 19 -5.36 30.08 0.51
N SER A 20 -5.30 30.62 1.72
CA SER A 20 -6.13 30.17 2.85
C SER A 20 -7.61 30.41 2.59
N GLU A 21 -7.99 31.55 2.00
CA GLU A 21 -9.38 31.88 1.68
C GLU A 21 -10.00 30.93 0.63
N PRO A 22 -9.40 30.73 -0.56
CA PRO A 22 -9.97 29.80 -1.54
C PRO A 22 -9.96 28.35 -1.03
N LEU A 23 -8.93 27.94 -0.28
CA LEU A 23 -8.91 26.62 0.35
C LEU A 23 -10.01 26.47 1.40
N ALA A 24 -10.26 27.50 2.22
CA ALA A 24 -11.34 27.47 3.19
C ALA A 24 -12.71 27.34 2.52
N VAL A 25 -12.93 27.99 1.38
CA VAL A 25 -14.18 27.83 0.59
C VAL A 25 -14.33 26.39 0.08
N ILE A 26 -13.25 25.78 -0.43
CA ILE A 26 -13.27 24.39 -0.92
C ILE A 26 -13.54 23.39 0.21
N VAL A 27 -12.95 23.62 1.39
CA VAL A 27 -13.03 22.69 2.53
C VAL A 27 -14.27 22.94 3.39
N LYS A 28 -14.92 24.11 3.30
CA LYS A 28 -16.08 24.48 4.13
C LYS A 28 -17.28 23.53 3.95
N ASP A 29 -17.52 23.04 2.75
CA ASP A 29 -18.62 22.11 2.47
C ASP A 29 -18.19 20.63 2.60
N LEU A 30 -16.93 20.39 2.98
CA LEU A 30 -16.37 19.05 3.10
C LEU A 30 -16.74 18.47 4.47
N ASN A 31 -17.62 17.48 4.46
CA ASN A 31 -18.05 16.81 5.68
C ASN A 31 -16.84 16.13 6.36
N PRO A 32 -16.51 16.42 7.63
CA PRO A 32 -15.42 15.77 8.36
C PRO A 32 -15.49 14.24 8.35
N TRP A 33 -16.69 13.67 8.25
CA TRP A 33 -16.89 12.23 8.13
C TRP A 33 -16.26 11.64 6.86
N PHE A 34 -16.14 12.40 5.77
CA PHE A 34 -15.46 11.94 4.56
C PHE A 34 -13.99 11.63 4.83
N LEU A 35 -13.31 12.48 5.61
CA LEU A 35 -11.90 12.27 5.98
C LEU A 35 -11.75 11.05 6.90
N VAL A 36 -12.68 10.86 7.83
CA VAL A 36 -12.68 9.68 8.72
C VAL A 36 -12.88 8.39 7.91
N VAL A 37 -13.83 8.37 6.99
CA VAL A 37 -14.06 7.21 6.12
C VAL A 37 -12.84 6.95 5.23
N LEU A 38 -12.24 7.99 4.65
CA LEU A 38 -11.04 7.88 3.85
C LEU A 38 -9.89 7.25 4.64
N GLU A 39 -9.65 7.71 5.87
CA GLU A 39 -8.63 7.18 6.78
C GLU A 39 -8.87 5.69 7.08
N VAL A 40 -10.11 5.32 7.42
CA VAL A 40 -10.46 3.91 7.69
C VAL A 40 -10.22 3.03 6.46
N VAL A 41 -10.58 3.52 5.27
CA VAL A 41 -10.35 2.81 4.00
C VAL A 41 -8.85 2.64 3.74
N LEU A 42 -8.05 3.69 3.93
CA LEU A 42 -6.59 3.64 3.80
C LEU A 42 -5.96 2.61 4.74
N LEU A 43 -6.37 2.60 6.00
CA LEU A 43 -5.89 1.62 6.99
C LEU A 43 -6.29 0.18 6.61
N LEU A 44 -7.50 -0.02 6.06
CA LEU A 44 -7.93 -1.33 5.59
C LEU A 44 -7.09 -1.80 4.38
N PHE A 45 -6.85 -0.94 3.40
CA PHE A 45 -5.96 -1.25 2.28
C PHE A 45 -4.54 -1.56 2.74
N PHE A 46 -4.02 -0.80 3.69
CA PHE A 46 -2.70 -1.05 4.27
C PHE A 46 -2.63 -2.42 4.94
N TYR A 47 -3.65 -2.76 5.74
CA TYR A 47 -3.75 -4.06 6.41
C TYR A 47 -3.81 -5.21 5.40
N LEU A 48 -4.67 -5.12 4.38
CA LEU A 48 -4.78 -6.13 3.33
C LEU A 48 -3.48 -6.28 2.54
N ASN A 49 -2.83 -5.17 2.19
CA ASN A 49 -1.55 -5.20 1.50
C ASN A 49 -0.46 -5.88 2.34
N ASN A 50 -0.44 -5.63 3.66
CA ASN A 50 0.49 -6.28 4.56
C ASN A 50 0.22 -7.79 4.68
N GLN A 51 -1.04 -8.19 4.78
CA GLN A 51 -1.44 -9.61 4.78
C GLN A 51 -1.06 -10.31 3.48
N LEU A 52 -1.31 -9.69 2.32
CA LEU A 52 -0.93 -10.25 1.02
C LEU A 52 0.57 -10.41 0.86
N ARG A 53 1.38 -9.48 1.38
CA ARG A 53 2.84 -9.62 1.41
C ARG A 53 3.28 -10.79 2.28
N GLY A 54 2.72 -10.93 3.48
CA GLY A 54 2.98 -12.08 4.36
C GLY A 54 2.54 -13.41 3.74
N LEU A 55 1.40 -13.45 3.05
CA LEU A 55 0.94 -14.63 2.33
C LEU A 55 1.85 -14.99 1.16
N ASN A 56 2.39 -14.00 0.44
CA ASN A 56 3.34 -14.23 -0.65
C ASN A 56 4.67 -14.79 -0.12
N GLU A 57 5.13 -14.29 1.02
CA GLU A 57 6.33 -14.81 1.72
C GLU A 57 6.09 -16.24 2.22
N LEU A 58 4.96 -16.54 2.86
CA LEU A 58 4.61 -17.91 3.25
C LEU A 58 4.43 -18.84 2.05
N ALA A 59 3.75 -18.38 0.99
CA ALA A 59 3.54 -19.19 -0.21
C ALA A 59 4.86 -19.49 -0.94
N ASN A 60 5.82 -18.57 -0.97
CA ASN A 60 7.16 -18.85 -1.52
C ASN A 60 7.93 -19.88 -0.68
N ILE A 61 7.73 -19.90 0.64
CA ILE A 61 8.38 -20.84 1.54
C ILE A 61 7.71 -22.23 1.50
N ASP A 62 6.38 -22.29 1.40
CA ASP A 62 5.61 -23.54 1.40
C ASP A 62 5.56 -24.19 -0.01
N LEU A 63 5.46 -23.42 -1.10
CA LEU A 63 5.42 -23.98 -2.47
C LEU A 63 6.80 -24.45 -2.98
N SER A 64 7.89 -24.06 -2.32
CA SER A 64 9.22 -24.59 -2.62
C SER A 64 9.48 -25.92 -1.88
N ASP A 65 8.83 -26.18 -0.75
CA ASP A 65 8.92 -27.44 0.01
C ASP A 65 7.86 -28.45 -0.45
N ILE A 66 6.74 -27.97 -1.02
CA ILE A 66 5.81 -28.77 -1.84
C ILE A 66 6.42 -28.95 -3.25
N GLU A 67 7.65 -29.43 -3.31
CA GLU A 67 8.09 -30.17 -4.47
C GLU A 67 7.09 -31.31 -4.68
N LEU A 68 6.33 -31.24 -5.77
CA LEU A 68 6.28 -32.36 -6.69
C LEU A 68 5.98 -33.74 -6.05
N PHE A 69 4.98 -33.82 -5.16
CA PHE A 69 4.17 -35.04 -4.97
C PHE A 69 3.33 -35.34 -6.24
N VAL A 70 3.88 -35.06 -7.43
CA VAL A 70 3.57 -35.78 -8.65
C VAL A 70 4.05 -37.20 -8.40
N ILE A 71 3.15 -37.98 -7.81
CA ILE A 71 3.20 -39.44 -7.78
C ILE A 71 3.48 -39.87 -9.23
N LYS A 72 4.75 -40.12 -9.56
CA LYS A 72 5.12 -40.65 -10.87
C LYS A 72 4.36 -41.96 -11.02
N PRO A 73 3.45 -42.11 -12.01
CA PRO A 73 2.78 -43.37 -12.23
C PRO A 73 3.85 -44.43 -12.52
N LYS A 74 3.89 -45.46 -11.68
CA LYS A 74 4.78 -46.62 -11.80
C LYS A 74 4.63 -47.19 -13.23
N LYS A 75 5.64 -46.97 -14.07
CA LYS A 75 5.74 -47.53 -15.41
C LYS A 75 5.89 -49.04 -15.27
N ASN A 76 4.77 -49.77 -15.34
CA ASN A 76 4.77 -51.21 -15.47
C ASN A 76 5.30 -51.56 -16.86
N SER A 77 6.62 -51.75 -16.95
CA SER A 77 7.28 -52.41 -18.07
C SER A 77 6.83 -53.88 -18.09
N LYS A 78 5.80 -54.18 -18.89
CA LYS A 78 5.60 -55.55 -19.37
C LYS A 78 6.39 -55.70 -20.65
N ARG A 79 7.63 -56.18 -20.50
CA ARG A 79 8.40 -56.82 -21.56
C ARG A 79 7.77 -58.21 -21.74
N CYS A 80 6.97 -58.40 -22.79
CA CYS A 80 6.62 -59.75 -23.24
C CYS A 80 7.70 -60.19 -24.24
N SER A 81 8.35 -61.28 -23.88
CA SER A 81 9.26 -62.06 -24.71
C SER A 81 8.47 -63.01 -25.61
#